data_AF-A0A3N5QLV6-F1
#
_entry.id   AF-A0A3N5QLV6-F1
#
_cell.length_a   1.000
_cell.length_b   1.000
_cell.length_c   1.000
_cell.angle_alpha   90.00
_cell.angle_beta   90.00
_cell.angle_gamma   90.00
#
_symmetry.space_group_name_H-M   'P 1'
#
loop_
_entity.id
_entity.type
_entity.pdbx_description
1 polymer ?
#
loop_
_entity_poly.entity_id
_entity_poly.type
_entity_poly.pdbx_seq_one_letter_code
_entity_poly.pdbx_strand_id
1 'polypeptide(L)'
;MWIVYSKKDKEIAGLSALSDLDTDKRVVLEETVKGLLKPGELADYDALQVTDKEKAAEYLAAFPDKLILTGAGRDLKPTIREPEVFSVYITTDAPDQHPVDGIPEITADGQSSALITVLKIDERNKPQRGAKDKEQLYLRADHGVLKDEAGKKEIGSIALKQGEAKFRLFSESVKRVATVQILSAEPKLKGGTLRVEFV
;
A
#
# COMPACT_ATOMS: atom_id res chain seq x y z
N MET A 1 -2.96 -23.34 -9.24
CA MET A 1 -1.88 -22.46 -9.73
C MET A 1 -0.54 -23.08 -9.39
N TRP A 2 0.50 -22.87 -10.19
CA TRP A 2 1.86 -23.34 -9.93
C TRP A 2 2.83 -22.17 -9.80
N ILE A 3 3.78 -22.30 -8.87
CA ILE A 3 4.88 -21.35 -8.67
C ILE A 3 6.15 -22.05 -9.16
N VAL A 4 6.76 -21.53 -10.22
CA VAL A 4 8.01 -22.06 -10.79
C VAL A 4 9.19 -21.29 -10.22
N TYR A 5 10.22 -22.00 -9.79
CA TYR A 5 11.39 -21.41 -9.16
C TYR A 5 12.68 -22.12 -9.54
N SER A 6 13.79 -21.40 -9.48
CA SER A 6 15.14 -21.96 -9.65
C SER A 6 15.57 -22.67 -8.37
N LYS A 7 16.02 -23.92 -8.47
CA LYS A 7 16.46 -24.73 -7.32
C LYS A 7 17.70 -24.17 -6.64
N LYS A 8 18.56 -23.46 -7.40
CA LYS A 8 19.88 -23.00 -6.95
C LYS A 8 19.77 -21.85 -5.95
N ASP A 9 18.98 -20.85 -6.28
CA ASP A 9 18.83 -19.59 -5.54
C ASP A 9 17.44 -19.43 -4.91
N LYS A 10 16.49 -20.31 -5.25
CA LYS A 10 15.08 -20.23 -4.83
C LYS A 10 14.38 -18.98 -5.34
N GLU A 11 14.89 -18.36 -6.41
CA GLU A 11 14.22 -17.25 -7.07
C GLU A 11 13.02 -17.75 -7.86
N ILE A 12 11.90 -17.02 -7.77
CA ILE A 12 10.69 -17.36 -8.50
C ILE A 12 10.84 -16.91 -9.95
N ALA A 13 10.81 -17.86 -10.86
CA ALA A 13 10.96 -17.64 -12.30
C ALA A 13 9.63 -17.26 -12.96
N GLY A 14 8.49 -17.72 -12.41
CA GLY A 14 7.18 -17.39 -12.95
C GLY A 14 6.04 -18.09 -12.22
N LEU A 15 4.82 -17.70 -12.59
CA LEU A 15 3.57 -18.27 -12.08
C LEU A 15 2.74 -18.78 -13.25
N SER A 16 2.09 -19.94 -13.08
CA SER A 16 1.03 -20.34 -14.00
C SER A 16 -0.23 -19.50 -13.76
N ALA A 17 -1.17 -19.54 -14.71
CA ALA A 17 -2.51 -19.02 -14.48
C ALA A 17 -3.20 -19.74 -13.29
N LEU A 18 -4.09 -19.01 -12.63
CA LEU A 18 -5.08 -19.60 -11.73
C LEU A 18 -6.17 -20.25 -12.60
N SER A 19 -6.13 -21.56 -12.71
CA SER A 19 -7.08 -22.36 -13.50
C SER A 19 -7.62 -23.51 -12.65
N ASP A 20 -8.87 -23.89 -12.93
CA ASP A 20 -9.52 -25.10 -12.40
C ASP A 20 -9.08 -26.37 -13.15
N LEU A 21 -8.33 -26.22 -14.24
CA LEU A 21 -7.74 -27.33 -14.97
C LEU A 21 -6.55 -27.89 -14.18
N ASP A 22 -6.55 -29.19 -13.95
CA ASP A 22 -5.42 -29.90 -13.35
C ASP A 22 -4.27 -29.91 -14.37
N THR A 23 -3.39 -28.92 -14.24
CA THR A 23 -2.32 -28.68 -15.21
C THR A 23 -1.09 -29.45 -14.76
N ASP A 24 -0.52 -30.26 -15.66
CA ASP A 24 0.63 -31.08 -15.37
C ASP A 24 1.88 -30.22 -15.04
N LYS A 25 2.59 -30.61 -13.98
CA LYS A 25 3.77 -29.91 -13.47
C LYS A 25 4.84 -29.69 -14.54
N ARG A 26 5.07 -30.69 -15.40
CA ARG A 26 6.10 -30.63 -16.45
C ARG A 26 5.71 -29.63 -17.53
N VAL A 27 4.44 -29.59 -17.92
CA VAL A 27 3.94 -28.63 -18.92
C VAL A 27 4.18 -27.21 -18.43
N VAL A 28 3.82 -26.91 -17.18
CA VAL A 28 4.02 -25.58 -16.60
C VAL A 28 5.50 -25.20 -16.52
N LEU A 29 6.37 -26.14 -16.11
CA LEU A 29 7.81 -25.92 -16.09
C LEU A 29 8.34 -25.60 -17.48
N GLU A 30 7.96 -26.39 -18.48
CA GLU A 30 8.40 -26.20 -19.86
C GLU A 30 7.96 -24.84 -20.41
N GLU A 31 6.69 -24.47 -20.23
CA GLU A 31 6.16 -23.19 -20.70
C GLU A 31 6.85 -22.00 -20.02
N THR A 32 6.95 -22.04 -18.69
CA THR A 32 7.51 -20.93 -17.91
C THR A 32 8.99 -20.74 -18.21
N VAL A 33 9.79 -21.82 -18.20
CA VAL A 33 11.23 -21.73 -18.41
C VAL A 33 11.55 -21.31 -19.84
N LYS A 34 10.86 -21.86 -20.85
CA LYS A 34 11.04 -21.45 -22.26
C LYS A 34 10.65 -19.99 -22.51
N GLY A 35 9.71 -19.46 -21.72
CA GLY A 35 9.28 -18.06 -21.79
C GLY A 35 10.26 -17.05 -21.17
N LEU A 36 11.29 -17.51 -20.44
CA LEU A 36 12.29 -16.61 -19.85
C LEU A 36 13.17 -15.95 -20.94
N LEU A 37 13.60 -14.71 -20.68
CA LEU A 37 14.55 -14.00 -21.57
C LEU A 37 15.86 -14.78 -21.79
N LYS A 38 16.29 -15.55 -20.78
CA LYS A 38 17.45 -16.43 -20.82
C LYS A 38 17.08 -17.77 -20.18
N PRO A 39 16.53 -18.72 -20.96
CA PRO A 39 16.12 -20.01 -20.41
C PRO A 39 17.33 -20.81 -19.93
N GLY A 40 17.29 -21.28 -18.69
CA GLY A 40 18.23 -22.29 -18.16
C GLY A 40 17.81 -23.71 -18.53
N GLU A 41 18.48 -24.72 -17.97
CA GLU A 41 18.05 -26.11 -18.14
C GLU A 41 16.81 -26.40 -17.29
N LEU A 42 15.83 -27.13 -17.83
CA LEU A 42 14.61 -27.48 -17.08
C LEU A 42 14.90 -28.21 -15.76
N ALA A 43 16.01 -28.95 -15.69
CA ALA A 43 16.44 -29.65 -14.49
C ALA A 43 16.81 -28.71 -13.32
N ASP A 44 17.17 -27.45 -13.63
CA ASP A 44 17.50 -26.42 -12.64
C ASP A 44 16.27 -25.81 -11.98
N TYR A 45 15.07 -26.07 -12.53
CA TYR A 45 13.82 -25.52 -12.03
C TYR A 45 12.95 -26.58 -11.36
N ASP A 46 12.09 -26.12 -10.46
CA ASP A 46 11.03 -26.91 -9.85
C ASP A 46 9.76 -26.07 -9.72
N ALA A 47 8.64 -26.71 -9.37
CA ALA A 47 7.37 -26.05 -9.20
C ALA A 47 6.61 -26.52 -7.95
N LEU A 48 6.01 -25.57 -7.24
CA LEU A 48 5.10 -25.80 -6.12
C LEU A 48 3.66 -25.58 -6.56
N GLN A 49 2.79 -26.55 -6.30
CA GLN A 49 1.36 -26.39 -6.57
C GLN A 49 0.70 -25.63 -5.41
N VAL A 50 -0.06 -24.60 -5.75
CA VAL A 50 -0.94 -23.88 -4.84
C VAL A 50 -2.37 -24.24 -5.23
N THR A 51 -3.00 -25.02 -4.36
CA THR A 51 -4.37 -25.54 -4.53
C THR A 51 -5.42 -24.64 -3.89
N ASP A 52 -5.03 -23.88 -2.86
CA ASP A 52 -5.86 -22.86 -2.24
C ASP A 52 -6.03 -21.65 -3.18
N LYS A 53 -7.27 -21.39 -3.60
CA LYS A 53 -7.60 -20.32 -4.55
C LYS A 53 -7.35 -18.93 -3.98
N GLU A 54 -7.61 -18.72 -2.70
CA GLU A 54 -7.42 -17.43 -2.03
C GLU A 54 -5.93 -17.12 -1.94
N LYS A 55 -5.13 -18.09 -1.49
CA LYS A 55 -3.66 -17.93 -1.46
C LYS A 55 -3.06 -17.76 -2.85
N ALA A 56 -3.57 -18.48 -3.85
CA ALA A 56 -3.10 -18.31 -5.22
C ALA A 56 -3.34 -16.89 -5.73
N ALA A 57 -4.52 -16.31 -5.46
CA ALA A 57 -4.83 -14.92 -5.80
C ALA A 57 -3.91 -13.93 -5.04
N GLU A 58 -3.65 -14.17 -3.75
CA GLU A 58 -2.72 -13.35 -2.96
C GLU A 58 -1.29 -13.36 -3.52
N TYR A 59 -0.81 -14.54 -3.92
CA TYR A 59 0.53 -14.70 -4.49
C TYR A 59 0.65 -14.07 -5.87
N LEU A 60 -0.36 -14.19 -6.73
CA LEU A 60 -0.41 -13.49 -8.02
C LEU A 60 -0.30 -11.97 -7.84
N ALA A 61 -1.00 -11.41 -6.84
CA ALA A 61 -0.96 -9.98 -6.55
C ALA A 61 0.38 -9.50 -5.97
N ALA A 62 1.24 -10.42 -5.51
CA ALA A 62 2.53 -10.10 -4.88
C ALA A 62 3.75 -10.38 -5.77
N PHE A 63 3.57 -11.16 -6.84
CA PHE A 63 4.62 -11.50 -7.80
C PHE A 63 4.90 -10.31 -8.74
N PRO A 64 6.16 -10.14 -9.22
CA PRO A 64 7.35 -10.93 -8.93
C PRO A 64 8.08 -10.54 -7.64
N ASP A 65 8.00 -9.28 -7.23
CA ASP A 65 9.03 -8.72 -6.35
C ASP A 65 8.88 -9.07 -4.86
N LYS A 66 7.68 -9.52 -4.43
CA LYS A 66 7.37 -9.73 -3.01
C LYS A 66 7.12 -11.18 -2.65
N LEU A 67 6.86 -12.03 -3.64
CA LEU A 67 6.68 -13.45 -3.40
C LEU A 67 8.06 -14.10 -3.29
N ILE A 68 8.33 -14.76 -2.17
CA ILE A 68 9.60 -15.43 -1.88
C ILE A 68 9.34 -16.87 -1.42
N LEU A 69 10.35 -17.71 -1.56
CA LEU A 69 10.32 -19.07 -1.02
C LEU A 69 11.08 -19.14 0.30
N THR A 70 10.44 -19.69 1.33
CA THR A 70 11.04 -19.92 2.65
C THR A 70 11.01 -21.40 3.01
N GLY A 71 11.92 -21.83 3.89
CA GLY A 71 12.08 -23.24 4.25
C GLY A 71 13.09 -23.99 3.36
N ALA A 72 13.14 -25.31 3.52
CA ALA A 72 14.07 -26.19 2.81
C ALA A 72 13.46 -27.58 2.57
N GLY A 73 13.88 -28.24 1.49
CA GLY A 73 13.41 -29.58 1.15
C GLY A 73 11.90 -29.64 1.00
N ARG A 74 11.24 -30.50 1.80
CA ARG A 74 9.78 -30.68 1.78
C ARG A 74 9.01 -29.55 2.47
N ASP A 75 9.67 -28.73 3.29
CA ASP A 75 9.05 -27.60 3.99
C ASP A 75 9.13 -26.29 3.20
N LEU A 76 9.65 -26.35 1.97
CA LEU A 76 9.71 -25.20 1.08
C LEU A 76 8.29 -24.71 0.77
N LYS A 77 8.02 -23.44 1.06
CA LYS A 77 6.71 -22.85 0.86
C LYS A 77 6.81 -21.42 0.33
N PRO A 78 5.84 -21.00 -0.49
CA PRO A 78 5.69 -19.60 -0.84
C PRO A 78 5.24 -18.79 0.37
N THR A 79 5.84 -17.61 0.50
CA THR A 79 5.51 -16.60 1.50
C THR A 79 5.62 -15.24 0.85
N ILE A 80 4.75 -14.31 1.22
CA ILE A 80 4.91 -12.93 0.80
C ILE A 80 5.81 -12.25 1.82
N ARG A 81 6.90 -11.63 1.34
CA ARG A 81 7.82 -10.88 2.19
C ARG A 81 7.06 -9.78 2.93
N GLU A 82 7.33 -9.65 4.22
CA GLU A 82 6.81 -8.55 5.02
C GLU A 82 7.27 -7.21 4.44
N PRO A 83 6.41 -6.18 4.39
CA PRO A 83 6.81 -4.87 3.89
C PRO A 83 7.92 -4.26 4.75
N GLU A 84 8.95 -3.73 4.08
CA GLU A 84 10.07 -3.06 4.76
C GLU A 84 9.83 -1.57 4.94
N VAL A 85 8.99 -0.98 4.08
CA VAL A 85 8.68 0.44 4.02
C VAL A 85 7.17 0.62 3.86
N PHE A 86 6.65 1.62 4.55
CA PHE A 86 5.26 2.04 4.52
C PHE A 86 5.17 3.50 4.10
N SER A 87 3.99 3.91 3.65
CA SER A 87 3.69 5.31 3.37
C SER A 87 2.28 5.66 3.83
N VAL A 88 1.99 6.96 3.89
CA VAL A 88 0.63 7.44 4.14
C VAL A 88 -0.10 7.70 2.82
N TYR A 89 -1.27 7.10 2.67
CA TYR A 89 -2.24 7.44 1.63
C TYR A 89 -3.25 8.42 2.21
N ILE A 90 -3.44 9.56 1.55
CA ILE A 90 -4.21 10.69 2.07
C ILE A 90 -5.42 10.90 1.17
N THR A 91 -6.60 11.02 1.77
CA THR A 91 -7.85 11.35 1.09
C THR A 91 -8.59 12.43 1.84
N THR A 92 -9.55 13.07 1.19
CA THR A 92 -10.37 14.11 1.81
C THR A 92 -11.81 14.08 1.29
N ASP A 93 -12.74 14.60 2.10
CA ASP A 93 -14.16 14.76 1.76
C ASP A 93 -14.51 16.17 1.27
N ALA A 94 -13.50 16.99 0.91
CA ALA A 94 -13.75 18.30 0.33
C ALA A 94 -14.74 18.20 -0.85
N PRO A 95 -15.73 19.10 -0.93
CA PRO A 95 -16.86 18.96 -1.86
C PRO A 95 -16.45 19.14 -3.32
N ASP A 96 -15.46 19.99 -3.56
CA ASP A 96 -15.03 20.41 -4.88
C ASP A 96 -13.53 20.18 -5.09
N GLN A 97 -13.11 20.20 -6.35
CA GLN A 97 -11.72 20.11 -6.75
C GLN A 97 -11.44 21.13 -7.85
N HIS A 98 -10.28 21.77 -7.77
CA HIS A 98 -9.85 22.73 -8.76
C HIS A 98 -9.72 22.05 -10.15
N PRO A 99 -10.31 22.61 -11.21
CA PRO A 99 -10.49 21.90 -12.48
C PRO A 99 -9.20 21.65 -13.26
N VAL A 100 -8.09 22.31 -12.89
CA VAL A 100 -6.82 22.21 -13.62
C VAL A 100 -5.83 21.27 -12.95
N ASP A 101 -5.66 21.37 -11.63
CA ASP A 101 -4.65 20.63 -10.87
C ASP A 101 -5.24 19.65 -9.85
N GLY A 102 -6.57 19.60 -9.73
CA GLY A 102 -7.28 18.65 -8.87
C GLY A 102 -7.11 18.90 -7.38
N ILE A 103 -6.63 20.08 -6.97
CA ILE A 103 -6.50 20.43 -5.55
C ILE A 103 -7.91 20.49 -4.93
N PRO A 104 -8.17 19.78 -3.82
CA PRO A 104 -9.43 19.88 -3.09
C PRO A 104 -9.74 21.32 -2.65
N GLU A 105 -10.99 21.75 -2.80
CA GLU A 105 -11.43 23.12 -2.49
C GLU A 105 -12.43 23.13 -1.32
N ILE A 106 -12.30 24.11 -0.43
CA ILE A 106 -13.31 24.45 0.60
C ILE A 106 -13.49 25.98 0.69
N THR A 107 -14.66 26.44 1.13
CA THR A 107 -14.94 27.88 1.26
C THR A 107 -13.99 28.59 2.25
N ALA A 108 -13.47 29.74 1.87
CA ALA A 108 -12.64 30.63 2.70
C ALA A 108 -13.48 31.50 3.64
N ASP A 109 -14.17 30.89 4.61
CA ASP A 109 -15.08 31.58 5.54
C ASP A 109 -14.63 31.51 7.02
N GLY A 110 -13.57 30.76 7.34
CA GLY A 110 -13.12 30.55 8.72
C GLY A 110 -13.90 29.46 9.48
N GLN A 111 -14.85 28.78 8.84
CA GLN A 111 -15.76 27.82 9.46
C GLN A 111 -15.87 26.50 8.70
N SER A 112 -15.78 26.56 7.36
CA SER A 112 -15.76 25.43 6.47
C SER A 112 -14.56 24.54 6.75
N SER A 113 -14.75 23.23 6.60
CA SER A 113 -13.71 22.25 6.90
C SER A 113 -13.77 21.07 5.96
N ALA A 114 -12.61 20.46 5.74
CA ALA A 114 -12.49 19.16 5.10
C ALA A 114 -11.97 18.13 6.11
N LEU A 115 -12.63 16.98 6.18
CA LEU A 115 -12.12 15.77 6.80
C LEU A 115 -10.98 15.21 5.94
N ILE A 116 -9.84 14.98 6.56
CA ILE A 116 -8.67 14.35 5.97
C ILE A 116 -8.56 12.96 6.60
N THR A 117 -8.57 11.93 5.76
CA THR A 117 -8.36 10.54 6.16
C THR A 117 -6.98 10.08 5.70
N VAL A 118 -6.21 9.55 6.65
CA VAL A 118 -4.86 9.04 6.44
C VAL A 118 -4.87 7.54 6.66
N LEU A 119 -4.35 6.79 5.68
CA LEU A 119 -4.19 5.35 5.74
C LEU A 119 -2.71 4.98 5.65
N LYS A 120 -2.24 4.12 6.54
CA LYS A 120 -0.95 3.45 6.41
C LYS A 120 -1.08 2.38 5.33
N ILE A 121 -0.30 2.50 4.27
CA ILE A 121 -0.22 1.53 3.19
C ILE A 121 1.18 0.95 3.10
N ASP A 122 1.29 -0.30 2.66
CA ASP A 122 2.57 -0.88 2.28
C ASP A 122 2.95 -0.52 0.84
N GLU A 123 4.13 -0.97 0.44
CA GLU A 123 4.65 -0.86 -0.93
C GLU A 123 3.80 -1.53 -2.03
N ARG A 124 2.73 -2.26 -1.66
CA ARG A 124 1.75 -2.85 -2.58
C ARG A 124 0.45 -2.05 -2.62
N ASN A 125 0.45 -0.84 -2.03
CA ASN A 125 -0.73 -0.01 -1.80
C ASN A 125 -1.83 -0.72 -0.97
N LYS A 126 -1.48 -1.74 -0.18
CA LYS A 126 -2.45 -2.42 0.68
C LYS A 126 -2.56 -1.70 2.02
N PRO A 127 -3.78 -1.34 2.47
CA PRO A 127 -3.99 -0.79 3.80
C PRO A 127 -3.53 -1.75 4.90
N GLN A 128 -2.79 -1.23 5.87
CA GLN A 128 -2.38 -1.98 7.06
C GLN A 128 -3.44 -1.77 8.14
N ARG A 129 -4.07 -2.85 8.62
CA ARG A 129 -5.18 -2.77 9.60
C ARG A 129 -4.91 -3.55 10.90
N GLY A 130 -3.64 -3.80 11.20
CA GLY A 130 -3.23 -4.59 12.36
C GLY A 130 -3.29 -3.82 13.68
N ALA A 131 -3.38 -4.55 14.79
CA ALA A 131 -3.31 -3.97 16.14
C ALA A 131 -1.95 -3.29 16.47
N LYS A 132 -0.92 -3.54 15.65
CA LYS A 132 0.42 -2.96 15.74
C LYS A 132 0.57 -1.63 14.97
N ASP A 133 -0.38 -1.28 14.11
CA ASP A 133 -0.35 -0.07 13.28
C ASP A 133 -0.96 1.12 14.04
N LYS A 134 -0.25 1.58 15.07
CA LYS A 134 -0.67 2.64 16.00
C LYS A 134 0.34 3.78 16.11
N GLU A 135 1.10 4.01 15.06
CA GLU A 135 2.13 5.04 15.03
C GLU A 135 1.53 6.43 15.25
N GLN A 136 2.28 7.28 15.95
CA GLN A 136 1.94 8.70 16.10
C GLN A 136 2.42 9.46 14.86
N LEU A 137 1.51 10.19 14.22
CA LEU A 137 1.79 11.13 13.14
C LEU A 137 1.80 12.55 13.69
N TYR A 138 2.76 13.36 13.25
CA TYR A 138 2.84 14.78 13.56
C TYR A 138 2.30 15.58 12.39
N LEU A 139 1.47 16.58 12.69
CA LEU A 139 0.74 17.34 11.69
C LEU A 139 1.21 18.80 11.71
N ARG A 140 1.35 19.39 10.53
CA ARG A 140 1.62 20.83 10.36
C ARG A 140 0.80 21.36 9.20
N ALA A 141 0.32 22.58 9.31
CA ALA A 141 -0.27 23.31 8.20
C ALA A 141 0.36 24.72 8.15
N ASP A 142 0.61 25.23 6.95
CA ASP A 142 1.04 26.63 6.76
C ASP A 142 -0.13 27.61 6.89
N HIS A 143 -1.35 27.16 6.61
CA HIS A 143 -2.60 27.90 6.69
C HIS A 143 -3.76 27.02 7.19
N GLY A 144 -4.75 27.65 7.82
CA GLY A 144 -5.89 26.97 8.42
C GLY A 144 -5.58 26.36 9.79
N VAL A 145 -6.60 25.76 10.41
CA VAL A 145 -6.49 25.15 11.74
C VAL A 145 -6.77 23.67 11.67
N LEU A 146 -5.81 22.87 12.16
CA LEU A 146 -5.95 21.42 12.25
C LEU A 146 -6.65 21.02 13.54
N LYS A 147 -7.78 20.34 13.43
CA LYS A 147 -8.57 19.86 14.58
C LYS A 147 -8.80 18.36 14.52
N ASP A 148 -9.18 17.78 15.65
CA ASP A 148 -9.65 16.39 15.70
C ASP A 148 -10.81 16.11 14.73
N GLU A 149 -11.14 14.83 14.52
CA GLU A 149 -12.22 14.39 13.62
C GLU A 149 -13.57 15.07 13.93
N ALA A 150 -13.82 15.38 15.21
CA ALA A 150 -15.03 16.04 15.68
C ALA A 150 -14.99 17.58 15.54
N GLY A 151 -13.86 18.17 15.14
CA GLY A 151 -13.65 19.60 15.01
C GLY A 151 -13.60 20.37 16.34
N LYS A 152 -13.40 19.68 17.47
CA LYS A 152 -13.51 20.26 18.83
C LYS A 152 -12.20 20.80 19.36
N LYS A 153 -11.09 20.11 19.09
CA LYS A 153 -9.79 20.43 19.66
C LYS A 153 -8.75 20.61 18.57
N GLU A 154 -7.96 21.67 18.66
CA GLU A 154 -6.77 21.84 17.82
C GLU A 154 -5.71 20.78 18.15
N ILE A 155 -5.09 20.21 17.12
CA ILE A 155 -4.13 19.13 17.25
C ILE A 155 -2.86 19.40 16.45
N GLY A 156 -1.70 19.04 17.02
CA GLY A 156 -0.42 18.99 16.32
C GLY A 156 0.06 17.55 16.02
N SER A 157 -0.70 16.55 16.44
CA SER A 157 -0.40 15.15 16.19
C SER A 157 -1.64 14.25 16.34
N ILE A 158 -1.61 13.09 15.71
CA ILE A 158 -2.69 12.09 15.75
C ILE A 158 -2.11 10.67 15.73
N ALA A 159 -2.70 9.76 16.51
CA ALA A 159 -2.33 8.34 16.48
C ALA A 159 -3.12 7.61 15.40
N LEU A 160 -2.46 6.73 14.65
CA LEU A 160 -3.14 5.73 13.84
C LEU A 160 -3.92 4.77 14.76
N LYS A 161 -5.11 4.37 14.31
CA LYS A 161 -5.94 3.33 14.92
C LYS A 161 -6.18 2.28 13.85
N GLN A 162 -5.51 1.14 13.97
CA GLN A 162 -5.52 0.09 12.94
C GLN A 162 -5.11 0.66 11.57
N GLY A 163 -4.00 1.41 11.57
CA GLY A 163 -3.43 2.04 10.39
C GLY A 163 -4.27 3.17 9.77
N GLU A 164 -5.31 3.66 10.45
CA GLU A 164 -6.15 4.75 9.98
C GLU A 164 -6.18 5.91 10.99
N ALA A 165 -6.11 7.15 10.50
CA ALA A 165 -6.35 8.35 11.30
C ALA A 165 -7.21 9.36 10.52
N LYS A 166 -7.99 10.14 11.26
CA LYS A 166 -8.89 11.16 10.71
C LYS A 166 -8.78 12.46 11.49
N PHE A 167 -8.68 13.57 10.79
CA PHE A 167 -8.64 14.91 11.36
C PHE A 167 -9.24 15.91 10.38
N ARG A 168 -9.50 17.15 10.83
CA ARG A 168 -10.09 18.20 9.99
C ARG A 168 -9.13 19.33 9.77
N LEU A 169 -9.11 19.87 8.55
CA LEU A 169 -8.56 21.18 8.24
C LEU A 169 -9.73 22.17 8.16
N PHE A 170 -9.71 23.20 9.02
CA PHE A 170 -10.63 24.33 8.94
C PHE A 170 -9.99 25.47 8.15
N SER A 171 -10.77 26.08 7.26
CA SER A 171 -10.32 27.20 6.42
C SER A 171 -10.07 28.47 7.24
N GLU A 172 -9.37 29.42 6.62
CA GLU A 172 -9.30 30.82 7.06
C GLU A 172 -10.32 31.65 6.26
N SER A 173 -10.61 32.89 6.68
CA SER A 173 -11.43 33.83 5.89
C SER A 173 -10.71 34.41 4.66
N VAL A 174 -9.53 33.90 4.31
CA VAL A 174 -8.70 34.42 3.22
C VAL A 174 -8.45 33.32 2.20
N LYS A 175 -8.66 33.64 0.93
CA LYS A 175 -8.42 32.73 -0.19
C LYS A 175 -6.93 32.48 -0.37
N ARG A 176 -6.52 31.20 -0.39
CA ARG A 176 -5.14 30.75 -0.58
C ARG A 176 -5.08 29.22 -0.59
N VAL A 177 -3.96 28.66 -1.01
CA VAL A 177 -3.70 27.22 -0.89
C VAL A 177 -3.00 26.93 0.43
N ALA A 178 -3.60 26.07 1.24
CA ALA A 178 -3.02 25.50 2.44
C ALA A 178 -2.29 24.18 2.12
N THR A 179 -1.13 23.99 2.73
CA THR A 179 -0.32 22.77 2.66
C THR A 179 -0.32 22.09 4.02
N VAL A 180 -0.88 20.88 4.08
CA VAL A 180 -0.86 20.02 5.27
C VAL A 180 0.26 19.00 5.13
N GLN A 181 1.23 19.04 6.03
CA GLN A 181 2.30 18.07 6.15
C GLN A 181 1.96 17.03 7.22
N ILE A 182 2.13 15.76 6.87
CA ILE A 182 1.93 14.60 7.75
C ILE A 182 3.28 13.92 7.89
N LEU A 183 3.84 13.97 9.10
CA LEU A 183 5.20 13.52 9.40
C LEU A 183 5.14 12.30 10.32
N SER A 184 6.11 11.40 10.17
CA SER A 184 6.26 10.22 11.01
C SER A 184 7.62 10.25 11.71
N ALA A 185 7.66 9.84 12.97
CA ALA A 185 8.91 9.58 13.68
C ALA A 185 9.45 8.16 13.44
N GLU A 186 8.62 7.24 12.91
CA GLU A 186 9.02 5.90 12.53
C GLU A 186 9.79 5.92 11.20
N PRO A 187 11.07 5.53 11.17
CA PRO A 187 11.90 5.61 9.96
C PRO A 187 11.35 4.83 8.76
N LYS A 188 10.61 3.75 9.02
CA LYS A 188 10.02 2.92 7.96
C LYS A 188 8.71 3.46 7.42
N LEU A 189 8.09 4.45 8.06
CA LEU A 189 6.84 5.06 7.60
C LEU A 189 7.12 6.43 7.00
N LYS A 190 7.00 6.53 5.68
CA LYS A 190 7.11 7.80 4.97
C LYS A 190 5.86 8.65 5.21
N GLY A 191 6.09 9.89 5.61
CA GLY A 191 5.06 10.92 5.68
C GLY A 191 4.52 11.31 4.30
N GLY A 192 3.63 12.31 4.29
CA GLY A 192 2.99 12.79 3.07
C GLY A 192 2.59 14.26 3.17
N THR A 193 2.05 14.79 2.08
CA THR A 193 1.60 16.17 2.01
C THR A 193 0.29 16.23 1.23
N LEU A 194 -0.64 17.05 1.68
CA LEU A 194 -1.88 17.36 1.00
C LEU A 194 -1.96 18.88 0.81
N ARG A 195 -2.42 19.33 -0.36
CA ARG A 195 -2.78 20.73 -0.59
C ARG A 195 -4.29 20.85 -0.61
N VAL A 196 -4.84 21.92 -0.03
CA VAL A 196 -6.27 22.24 -0.04
C VAL A 196 -6.38 23.74 -0.33
N GLU A 197 -7.22 24.12 -1.28
CA GLU A 197 -7.45 25.51 -1.63
C GLU A 197 -8.66 26.08 -0.87
N PHE A 198 -8.50 27.26 -0.30
CA PHE A 198 -9.56 28.04 0.30
C PHE A 198 -10.10 29.01 -0.76
N VAL A 199 -11.36 28.83 -1.17
CA VAL A 199 -11.99 29.54 -2.30
C VAL A 199 -13.07 30.52 -1.90
#